data_AF-A0AAW0AL03-F1
#
_entry.id   AF-A0AAW0AL03-F1
#
_cell.length_a   1.000
_cell.length_b   1.000
_cell.length_c   1.000
_cell.angle_alpha   90.00
_cell.angle_beta   90.00
_cell.angle_gamma   90.00
#
_symmetry.space_group_name_H-M   'P 1'
#
loop_
_entity.id
_entity.type
_entity.pdbx_description
1 polymer ?
#
loop_
_entity_poly.entity_id
_entity_poly.type
_entity_poly.pdbx_seq_one_letter_code
_entity_poly.pdbx_strand_id
1 'polypeptide(L)'
;MAGLGEPVKGGPKIWTAIRNKWKDLHKLHEHFVQIKQKTFVGASGWNYSDELGFNVDDDNREAWGNFVKAHPQFRPFANRGWEHFKTMDEIVPSRARGL
;
A
#
# COMPACT_ATOMS: atom_id res chain seq x y z
N MET A 1 28.80 -14.82 -20.89
CA MET A 1 27.42 -15.32 -20.97
C MET A 1 26.99 -15.70 -19.56
N ALA A 2 26.41 -14.78 -18.79
CA ALA A 2 25.96 -15.09 -17.43
C ALA A 2 24.59 -15.80 -17.50
N GLY A 3 24.51 -17.01 -16.96
CA GLY A 3 23.30 -17.82 -16.92
C GLY A 3 22.22 -17.15 -16.07
N LEU A 4 21.07 -16.89 -16.66
CA LEU A 4 19.86 -16.52 -15.94
C LEU A 4 19.31 -17.80 -15.31
N GLY A 5 19.53 -17.96 -14.01
CA GLY A 5 18.94 -19.06 -13.24
C GLY A 5 17.44 -19.08 -13.40
N GLU A 6 16.89 -20.25 -13.72
CA GLU A 6 15.46 -20.46 -13.90
C GLU A 6 14.69 -20.05 -12.63
N PRO A 7 13.54 -19.38 -12.75
CA PRO A 7 12.74 -19.02 -11.59
C PRO A 7 12.21 -20.28 -10.91
N VAL A 8 12.61 -20.51 -9.66
CA VAL A 8 12.12 -21.61 -8.84
C VAL A 8 10.60 -21.50 -8.73
N LYS A 9 9.89 -22.51 -9.24
CA LYS A 9 8.43 -22.59 -9.19
C LYS A 9 7.99 -22.55 -7.72
N GLY A 10 7.38 -21.45 -7.29
CA GLY A 10 6.85 -21.30 -5.93
C GLY A 10 5.82 -22.38 -5.60
N GLY A 11 5.68 -22.70 -4.30
CA GLY A 11 4.76 -23.72 -3.82
C GLY A 11 3.29 -23.48 -4.24
N PRO A 12 2.41 -24.49 -4.08
CA PRO A 12 1.03 -24.42 -4.54
C PRO A 12 0.30 -23.17 -4.02
N LYS A 13 -0.37 -22.44 -4.91
CA LYS A 13 -1.26 -21.34 -4.51
C LYS A 13 -2.48 -21.92 -3.79
N ILE A 14 -2.40 -21.99 -2.47
CA ILE A 14 -3.50 -22.42 -1.61
C ILE A 14 -4.53 -21.30 -1.44
N TRP A 15 -5.80 -21.65 -1.30
CA TRP A 15 -6.92 -20.70 -1.17
C TRP A 15 -6.73 -19.72 0.01
N THR A 16 -6.07 -20.15 1.08
CA THR A 16 -5.73 -19.31 2.24
C THR A 16 -4.76 -18.19 1.87
N ALA A 17 -3.80 -18.45 0.99
CA ALA A 17 -2.85 -17.44 0.50
C ALA A 17 -3.57 -16.37 -0.33
N ILE A 18 -4.52 -16.77 -1.19
CA ILE A 18 -5.34 -15.84 -1.97
C ILE A 18 -6.21 -14.99 -1.03
N ARG A 19 -6.88 -15.62 -0.07
CA ARG A 19 -7.73 -14.94 0.92
C ARG A 19 -6.93 -13.93 1.76
N ASN A 20 -5.75 -14.30 2.22
CA ASN A 20 -4.91 -13.39 3.02
C ASN A 20 -4.44 -12.20 2.18
N LYS A 21 -4.00 -12.45 0.95
CA LYS A 21 -3.61 -11.38 0.02
C LYS A 21 -4.76 -10.41 -0.27
N TRP A 22 -5.98 -10.93 -0.47
CA TRP A 22 -7.17 -10.10 -0.63
C TRP A 22 -7.45 -9.23 0.60
N LYS A 23 -7.35 -9.81 1.81
CA LYS A 23 -7.51 -9.06 3.06
C LYS A 23 -6.47 -7.95 3.22
N ASP A 24 -5.22 -8.21 2.87
CA ASP A 24 -4.14 -7.23 2.97
C ASP A 24 -4.35 -6.08 1.97
N LEU A 25 -4.76 -6.39 0.74
CA LEU A 25 -5.08 -5.38 -0.27
C LEU A 25 -6.29 -4.52 0.13
N HIS A 26 -7.32 -5.14 0.71
CA HIS A 26 -8.50 -4.43 1.21
C HIS A 26 -8.12 -3.46 2.34
N LYS A 27 -7.34 -3.93 3.33
CA LYS A 27 -6.84 -3.06 4.42
C LYS A 27 -5.98 -1.91 3.90
N LEU A 28 -5.16 -2.18 2.88
CA LEU A 28 -4.33 -1.16 2.26
C LEU A 28 -5.20 -0.09 1.57
N HIS A 29 -6.25 -0.50 0.85
CA HIS A 29 -7.24 0.43 0.28
C HIS A 29 -7.94 1.27 1.32
N GLU A 30 -8.43 0.67 2.41
CA GLU A 30 -9.06 1.40 3.50
C GLU A 30 -8.14 2.47 4.09
N HIS A 31 -6.85 2.16 4.30
CA HIS A 31 -5.92 3.17 4.77
C HIS A 31 -5.64 4.26 3.75
N PHE A 32 -5.50 3.94 2.45
CA PHE A 32 -5.31 4.97 1.41
C PHE A 32 -6.52 5.89 1.29
N VAL A 33 -7.74 5.37 1.46
CA VAL A 33 -8.96 6.19 1.56
C VAL A 33 -8.86 7.14 2.76
N GLN A 34 -8.43 6.65 3.93
CA GLN A 34 -8.27 7.49 5.13
C GLN A 34 -7.15 8.52 4.98
N ILE A 35 -6.05 8.18 4.31
CA ILE A 35 -4.94 9.11 4.02
C ILE A 35 -5.42 10.21 3.09
N LYS A 36 -6.13 9.87 1.99
CA LYS A 36 -6.72 10.86 1.07
C LYS A 36 -7.75 11.76 1.76
N GLN A 37 -8.49 11.22 2.74
CA GLN A 37 -9.45 11.97 3.57
C GLN A 37 -8.80 12.71 4.76
N LYS A 38 -7.48 12.59 4.94
CA LYS A 38 -6.73 13.16 6.08
C LYS A 38 -7.24 12.71 7.45
N THR A 39 -7.84 11.53 7.54
CA THR A 39 -8.35 10.93 8.78
C THR A 39 -7.42 9.88 9.38
N PHE A 40 -6.39 9.45 8.63
CA PHE A 40 -5.43 8.46 9.11
C PHE A 40 -4.41 9.10 10.07
N VAL A 41 -4.59 8.87 11.37
CA VAL A 41 -3.71 9.40 12.44
C VAL A 41 -2.24 9.00 12.23
N GLY A 42 -2.00 7.79 11.72
CA GLY A 42 -0.64 7.27 11.51
C GLY A 42 0.16 8.03 10.45
N ALA A 43 -0.49 8.69 9.48
CA ALA A 43 0.16 9.49 8.45
C ALA A 43 -0.01 11.00 8.66
N SER A 44 -0.32 11.43 9.89
CA SER A 44 -0.34 12.86 10.21
C SER A 44 1.04 13.46 9.92
N GLY A 45 1.09 14.47 9.05
CA GLY A 45 2.34 15.09 8.58
C GLY A 45 2.85 14.56 7.23
N TRP A 46 2.24 13.52 6.67
CA TRP A 46 2.55 13.03 5.33
C TRP A 46 1.48 13.44 4.32
N ASN A 47 1.91 13.88 3.15
CA ASN A 47 1.02 14.14 2.02
C ASN A 47 1.20 13.06 0.97
N TYR A 48 0.12 12.39 0.60
CA TYR A 48 0.14 11.35 -0.42
C TYR A 48 -0.41 11.86 -1.75
N SER A 49 0.30 11.59 -2.84
CA SER A 49 -0.12 11.79 -4.22
C SER A 49 -0.05 10.47 -4.99
N ASP A 50 -0.96 10.26 -5.94
CA ASP A 50 -0.94 9.07 -6.80
C ASP A 50 0.27 9.04 -7.76
N GLU A 51 0.91 10.18 -8.00
CA GLU A 51 2.11 10.28 -8.85
C GLU A 51 3.40 10.09 -8.05
N LEU A 52 3.53 10.84 -6.95
CA LEU A 52 4.77 10.94 -6.16
C LEU A 52 4.77 10.06 -4.89
N GLY A 53 3.67 9.38 -4.57
CA GLY A 53 3.53 8.66 -3.30
C GLY A 53 3.54 9.63 -2.12
N PHE A 54 4.26 9.28 -1.06
CA PHE A 54 4.42 10.12 0.13
C PHE A 54 5.46 11.25 0.00
N ASN A 55 6.11 11.38 -1.18
CA ASN A 55 7.14 12.37 -1.48
C ASN A 55 8.20 12.46 -0.37
N VAL A 56 8.88 11.34 -0.13
CA VAL A 56 9.93 11.21 0.88
C VAL A 56 11.25 11.71 0.31
N ASP A 57 11.73 12.81 0.89
CA ASP A 57 13.00 13.47 0.61
C ASP A 57 14.06 13.06 1.65
N ASP A 58 15.29 13.55 1.51
CA ASP A 58 16.37 13.22 2.46
C ASP A 58 16.11 13.80 3.86
N ASP A 59 15.48 14.98 3.93
CA ASP A 59 15.15 15.69 5.16
C ASP A 59 14.13 14.94 6.04
N ASN A 60 13.15 14.28 5.44
CA ASN A 60 12.10 13.55 6.14
C ASN A 60 12.32 12.03 6.16
N ARG A 61 13.47 11.54 5.66
CA ARG A 61 13.79 10.12 5.58
C ARG A 61 13.80 9.41 6.93
N GLU A 62 14.25 10.09 7.98
CA GLU A 62 14.21 9.55 9.35
C GLU A 62 12.78 9.35 9.85
N ALA A 63 11.93 10.37 9.66
CA ALA A 63 10.50 10.29 9.98
C ALA A 63 9.81 9.17 9.18
N TRP A 64 10.17 9.00 7.89
CA TRP A 64 9.65 7.93 7.06
C TRP A 64 10.07 6.55 7.59
N GLY A 65 11.33 6.41 8.04
CA GLY A 65 11.81 5.18 8.66
C GLY A 65 10.99 4.79 9.89
N ASN A 66 10.62 5.76 10.74
CA ASN A 66 9.77 5.51 11.90
C ASN A 66 8.32 5.17 11.51
N PHE A 67 7.77 5.85 10.51
CA PHE A 67 6.45 5.54 9.96
C PHE A 67 6.38 4.12 9.39
N VAL A 68 7.37 3.71 8.60
CA VAL A 68 7.42 2.36 8.00
C VAL A 68 7.63 1.27 9.04
N LYS A 69 8.33 1.55 10.15
CA LYS A 69 8.42 0.60 11.27
C LYS A 69 7.04 0.31 11.89
N ALA A 70 6.21 1.34 12.05
CA ALA A 70 4.84 1.19 12.56
C ALA A 70 3.87 0.62 11.50
N HIS A 71 4.11 0.94 10.22
CA HIS A 71 3.25 0.60 9.10
C HIS A 71 4.05 0.05 7.90
N PRO A 72 4.56 -1.19 8.00
CA PRO A 72 5.47 -1.76 7.00
C PRO A 72 4.82 -1.92 5.62
N GLN A 73 3.50 -1.99 5.55
CA GLN A 73 2.75 -2.04 4.29
C GLN A 73 2.95 -0.79 3.43
N PHE A 74 3.35 0.35 4.01
CA PHE A 74 3.53 1.59 3.26
C PHE A 74 4.93 1.77 2.67
N ARG A 75 5.89 0.93 3.05
CA ARG A 75 7.27 0.98 2.57
C ARG A 75 7.42 1.19 1.05
N PRO A 76 6.67 0.51 0.16
CA PRO A 76 6.85 0.68 -1.28
C PRO A 76 6.31 2.01 -1.82
N PHE A 77 5.57 2.79 -1.02
CA PHE A 77 4.90 4.01 -1.47
C PHE A 77 5.62 5.30 -1.08
N ALA A 78 6.88 5.21 -0.65
CA ALA A 78 7.70 6.36 -0.25
C ALA A 78 7.72 7.45 -1.35
N ASN A 79 8.07 7.03 -2.57
CA ASN A 79 8.19 7.90 -3.76
C ASN A 79 7.43 7.33 -4.97
N ARG A 80 6.39 6.55 -4.70
CA ARG A 80 5.57 5.90 -5.73
C ARG A 80 4.13 5.82 -5.26
N GLY A 81 3.19 6.27 -6.07
CA GLY A 81 1.78 6.04 -5.79
C GLY A 81 1.34 4.59 -6.04
N TRP A 82 0.16 4.26 -5.56
CA TRP A 82 -0.45 2.96 -5.74
C TRP A 82 -1.33 2.92 -6.99
N GLU A 83 -0.78 2.40 -8.08
CA GLU A 83 -1.45 2.29 -9.38
C GLU A 83 -2.79 1.53 -9.34
N HIS A 84 -2.92 0.55 -8.43
CA HIS A 84 -4.12 -0.26 -8.30
C HIS A 84 -5.20 0.37 -7.40
N PHE A 85 -4.97 1.57 -6.85
CA PHE A 85 -5.93 2.22 -5.98
C PHE A 85 -7.29 2.38 -6.67
N LYS A 86 -7.31 2.85 -7.92
CA LYS A 86 -8.55 3.03 -8.69
C LYS A 86 -9.28 1.71 -8.91
N THR A 87 -8.56 0.68 -9.35
CA THR A 87 -9.15 -0.65 -9.55
C THR A 87 -9.68 -1.25 -8.24
N MET A 88 -8.98 -1.03 -7.12
CA MET A 88 -9.47 -1.43 -5.81
C MET A 88 -10.71 -0.65 -5.40
N ASP A 89 -10.79 0.64 -5.69
CA ASP A 89 -11.96 1.47 -5.42
C ASP A 89 -13.21 1.01 -6.17
N GLU A 90 -13.04 0.48 -7.40
CA GLU A 90 -14.13 -0.09 -8.20
C GLU A 90 -14.61 -1.46 -7.69
N ILE A 91 -13.70 -2.27 -7.11
CA ILE A 91 -14.01 -3.65 -6.69
C ILE A 91 -14.45 -3.70 -5.22
N VAL A 92 -13.81 -2.91 -4.36
CA VAL A 92 -14.17 -2.81 -2.95
C VAL A 92 -15.53 -2.11 -2.90
N PRO A 93 -16.60 -2.78 -2.44
CA PRO A 93 -17.91 -2.15 -2.39
C PRO A 93 -17.76 -0.86 -1.60
N SER A 94 -18.05 0.27 -2.25
CA SER A 94 -18.08 1.56 -1.59
C SER A 94 -18.95 1.37 -0.36
N ARG A 95 -18.38 1.63 0.82
CA ARG A 95 -19.13 1.61 2.07
C ARG A 95 -20.30 2.55 1.81
N ALA A 96 -21.48 1.99 1.55
CA ALA A 96 -22.71 2.76 1.54
C ALA A 96 -22.74 3.38 2.93
N ARG A 97 -22.34 4.65 3.03
CA ARG A 97 -22.55 5.43 4.23
C ARG A 97 -24.06 5.49 4.31
N GLY A 98 -24.64 4.61 5.13
CA GLY A 98 -26.07 4.57 5.36
C GLY A 98 -26.54 5.99 5.65
N LEU A 99 -27.57 6.39 4.92
CA LEU A 99 -28.32 7.63 5.10
C LEU A 99 -28.70 7.84 6.57
#